data_AF-A0A645CL46-F1
#
_entry.id   AF-A0A645CL46-F1
#
_cell.length_a   1.000
_cell.length_b   1.000
_cell.length_c   1.000
_cell.angle_alpha   90.00
_cell.angle_beta   90.00
_cell.angle_gamma   90.00
#
_symmetry.space_group_name_H-M   'P 1'
#
loop_
_entity.id
_entity.type
_entity.pdbx_description
1 polymer ?
#
loop_
_entity_poly.entity_id
_entity_poly.type
_entity_poly.pdbx_seq_one_letter_code
_entity_poly.pdbx_strand_id
1 'polypeptide(L)'
;MPLLVTFIPMLTDTGGNAGSQSSALIIRGLALGEIKMSDFFAVVWKEARVSLLVGVALSTVNYFRILIMYPDKAPVAFVVALSLLATVIIAKVIGGILPLFAKLIRTDPAIMAAPLITTIVDALSLVIYFGIASSLLKI
;
A
#
# COMPACT_ATOMS: atom_id res chain seq x y z
N MET A 1 17.70 0.47 -15.32
CA MET A 1 17.15 -0.85 -14.94
C MET A 1 17.70 -1.37 -13.60
N PRO A 2 19.02 -1.59 -13.38
CA PRO A 2 19.49 -2.28 -12.16
C PRO A 2 19.14 -1.55 -10.86
N LEU A 3 19.25 -0.21 -10.87
CA LEU A 3 18.94 0.62 -9.71
C LEU A 3 17.44 0.62 -9.35
N LEU A 4 16.52 0.37 -10.30
CA LEU A 4 15.09 0.34 -9.98
C LEU A 4 14.74 -0.91 -9.17
N VAL A 5 15.40 -2.03 -9.45
CA VAL A 5 15.17 -3.32 -8.80
C VAL A 5 15.52 -3.27 -7.31
N THR A 6 16.52 -2.46 -6.91
CA THR A 6 16.93 -2.35 -5.50
C THR A 6 15.86 -1.73 -4.60
N PHE A 7 14.88 -1.05 -5.17
CA PHE A 7 13.76 -0.45 -4.42
C PHE A 7 12.52 -1.36 -4.35
N ILE A 8 12.49 -2.47 -5.11
CA ILE A 8 11.35 -3.39 -5.11
C ILE A 8 11.06 -3.93 -3.70
N PRO A 9 12.05 -4.51 -2.95
CA PRO A 9 11.75 -5.07 -1.64
C PRO A 9 11.18 -4.04 -0.67
N MET A 10 11.65 -2.79 -0.75
CA MET A 10 11.14 -1.71 0.10
C MET A 10 9.70 -1.33 -0.26
N LEU A 11 9.37 -1.26 -1.56
CA LEU A 11 8.00 -0.97 -2.01
C LEU A 11 7.02 -2.07 -1.60
N THR A 12 7.37 -3.33 -1.86
CA THR A 12 6.53 -4.50 -1.54
C THR A 12 6.35 -4.66 -0.04
N ASP A 13 7.43 -4.56 0.74
CA ASP A 13 7.36 -4.68 2.21
C ASP A 13 6.58 -3.53 2.86
N THR A 14 6.80 -2.30 2.41
CA THR A 14 6.03 -1.14 2.92
C THR A 14 4.55 -1.27 2.59
N GLY A 15 4.21 -1.70 1.36
CA GLY A 15 2.85 -1.99 0.96
C GLY A 15 2.22 -3.09 1.82
N GLY A 16 2.88 -4.25 1.93
CA GLY A 16 2.42 -5.39 2.72
C GLY A 16 2.17 -5.03 4.18
N ASN A 17 3.08 -4.28 4.80
CA ASN A 17 2.96 -3.81 6.18
C ASN A 17 1.80 -2.81 6.35
N ALA A 18 1.66 -1.83 5.44
CA ALA A 18 0.57 -0.87 5.49
C ALA A 18 -0.81 -1.52 5.30
N GLY A 19 -0.92 -2.46 4.36
CA GLY A 19 -2.14 -3.22 4.13
C GLY A 19 -2.49 -4.13 5.30
N SER A 20 -1.50 -4.83 5.87
CA SER A 20 -1.70 -5.70 7.03
C SER A 20 -2.13 -4.90 8.27
N GLN A 21 -1.57 -3.70 8.47
CA GLN A 21 -2.00 -2.80 9.54
C GLN A 21 -3.47 -2.39 9.38
N SER A 22 -3.88 -1.96 8.19
CA SER A 22 -5.27 -1.61 7.90
C SER A 22 -6.20 -2.79 8.19
N SER A 23 -5.82 -3.98 7.69
CA SER A 23 -6.59 -5.21 7.91
C SER A 23 -6.75 -5.58 9.37
N ALA A 24 -5.66 -5.56 10.15
CA ALA A 24 -5.72 -5.85 11.59
C ALA A 24 -6.67 -4.90 12.33
N LEU A 25 -6.69 -3.60 11.97
CA LEU A 25 -7.61 -2.63 12.55
C LEU A 25 -9.08 -2.94 12.19
N ILE A 26 -9.35 -3.31 10.94
CA ILE A 26 -10.71 -3.66 10.50
C ILE A 26 -11.17 -4.97 11.13
N ILE A 27 -10.34 -6.00 11.16
CA ILE A 27 -10.64 -7.30 11.81
C ILE A 27 -10.97 -7.07 13.28
N ARG A 28 -10.15 -6.29 13.99
CA ARG A 28 -10.39 -5.94 15.39
C ARG A 28 -11.70 -5.19 15.57
N GLY A 29 -11.97 -4.17 14.74
CA GLY A 29 -13.22 -3.41 14.80
C GLY A 29 -14.46 -4.28 14.52
N LEU A 30 -14.35 -5.24 13.60
CA LEU A 30 -15.41 -6.22 13.33
C LEU A 30 -15.63 -7.18 14.51
N ALA A 31 -14.57 -7.59 15.21
CA ALA A 31 -14.63 -8.46 16.37
C ALA A 31 -15.20 -7.76 17.61
N LEU A 32 -14.88 -6.47 17.80
CA LEU A 32 -15.40 -5.64 18.90
C LEU A 32 -16.80 -5.09 18.63
N GLY A 33 -17.35 -5.27 17.43
CA GLY A 33 -18.65 -4.71 17.03
C GLY A 33 -18.64 -3.20 16.76
N GLU A 34 -17.46 -2.58 16.76
CA GLU A 34 -17.24 -1.16 16.45
C GLU A 34 -17.43 -0.86 14.95
N ILE A 35 -17.20 -1.86 14.08
CA ILE A 35 -17.38 -1.76 12.64
C ILE A 35 -18.46 -2.76 12.20
N LYS A 36 -19.44 -2.27 11.46
CA LYS A 36 -20.52 -3.07 10.85
C LYS A 36 -20.34 -3.11 9.33
N MET A 37 -21.02 -4.07 8.70
CA MET A 37 -21.01 -4.17 7.23
C MET A 37 -21.63 -2.95 6.54
N SER A 38 -22.55 -2.25 7.21
CA SER A 38 -23.11 -0.96 6.76
C SER A 38 -22.06 0.14 6.62
N ASP A 39 -20.93 0.01 7.33
CA ASP A 39 -19.90 1.05 7.39
C ASP A 39 -18.88 0.91 6.27
N PHE A 40 -19.09 -0.01 5.31
CA PHE A 40 -18.15 -0.30 4.22
C PHE A 40 -17.60 0.95 3.55
N PHE A 41 -18.48 1.84 3.07
CA PHE A 41 -18.06 3.08 2.40
C PHE A 41 -17.36 4.05 3.35
N ALA A 42 -17.79 4.14 4.61
CA ALA A 42 -17.17 4.99 5.61
C ALA A 42 -15.74 4.51 5.95
N VAL A 43 -15.54 3.19 6.03
CA VAL A 43 -14.23 2.55 6.24
C VAL A 43 -13.31 2.83 5.06
N VAL A 44 -13.75 2.58 3.83
CA VAL A 44 -12.93 2.85 2.63
C VAL A 44 -12.54 4.32 2.55
N TRP A 45 -13.48 5.23 2.83
CA TRP A 45 -13.23 6.67 2.83
C TRP A 45 -12.28 7.12 3.96
N LYS A 46 -12.38 6.52 5.15
CA LYS A 46 -11.43 6.75 6.24
C LYS A 46 -10.03 6.26 5.85
N GLU A 47 -9.91 5.03 5.38
CA GLU A 47 -8.61 4.44 5.01
C GLU A 47 -7.95 5.16 3.84
N ALA A 48 -8.70 5.63 2.85
CA ALA A 48 -8.16 6.45 1.76
C ALA A 48 -7.53 7.76 2.27
N ARG A 49 -8.12 8.41 3.27
CA ARG A 49 -7.57 9.64 3.88
C ARG A 49 -6.34 9.35 4.74
N VAL A 50 -6.41 8.29 5.55
CA VAL A 50 -5.27 7.86 6.37
C VAL A 50 -4.10 7.44 5.48
N SER A 51 -4.37 6.75 4.38
CA SER A 51 -3.34 6.30 3.44
C SER A 51 -2.69 7.43 2.67
N LEU A 52 -3.43 8.50 2.34
CA LEU A 52 -2.84 9.70 1.77
C LEU A 52 -1.85 10.35 2.75
N LEU A 53 -2.21 10.52 4.02
CA LEU A 53 -1.33 11.11 5.04
C LEU A 53 -0.07 10.26 5.25
N VAL A 54 -0.24 8.96 5.46
CA VAL A 54 0.88 8.03 5.66
C VAL A 54 1.74 7.94 4.40
N GLY A 55 1.12 7.86 3.23
CA GLY A 55 1.80 7.78 1.94
C GLY A 55 2.62 9.03 1.66
N VAL A 56 2.07 10.23 1.86
CA VAL A 56 2.82 11.47 1.67
C VAL A 56 4.00 11.55 2.62
N ALA A 57 3.83 11.18 3.89
CA ALA A 57 4.92 11.19 4.86
C ALA A 57 6.05 10.22 4.45
N LEU A 58 5.72 8.96 4.15
CA LEU A 58 6.69 7.94 3.76
C LEU A 58 7.37 8.27 2.43
N SER A 59 6.62 8.71 1.43
CA SER A 59 7.17 9.10 0.12
C SER A 59 8.07 10.31 0.21
N THR A 60 7.73 11.30 1.03
CA THR A 60 8.58 12.49 1.23
C THR A 60 9.91 12.10 1.87
N VAL A 61 9.87 11.32 2.96
CA VAL A 61 11.09 10.83 3.62
C VAL A 61 11.93 9.99 2.66
N ASN A 62 11.29 9.11 1.89
CA ASN A 62 11.99 8.25 0.93
C ASN A 62 12.61 9.06 -0.22
N TYR A 63 11.92 10.08 -0.72
CA TYR A 63 12.46 10.98 -1.75
C TYR A 63 13.77 11.62 -1.31
N PHE A 64 13.79 12.24 -0.13
CA PHE A 64 15.00 12.87 0.40
C PHE A 64 16.09 11.85 0.73
N ARG A 65 15.74 10.68 1.27
CA ARG A 65 16.69 9.58 1.49
C ARG A 65 17.40 9.20 0.19
N ILE A 66 16.66 9.04 -0.91
CA ILE A 66 17.24 8.64 -2.20
C ILE A 66 18.10 9.77 -2.77
N LEU A 67 17.71 11.04 -2.64
CA LEU A 67 18.55 12.16 -3.05
C LEU A 67 19.88 12.24 -2.30
N ILE A 68 19.90 11.93 -1.00
CA ILE A 68 21.14 11.91 -0.20
C ILE A 68 22.02 10.73 -0.61
N MET A 69 21.43 9.55 -0.84
CA MET A 69 22.16 8.33 -1.17
C MET A 69 22.62 8.28 -2.64
N TYR A 70 21.86 8.90 -3.54
CA TYR A 70 22.09 8.92 -4.99
C TYR A 70 21.84 10.34 -5.55
N PRO A 71 22.75 11.30 -5.34
CA PRO A 71 22.55 12.70 -5.71
C PRO A 71 22.18 12.92 -7.18
N ASP A 72 22.78 12.17 -8.09
CA ASP A 72 22.56 12.33 -9.54
C ASP A 72 21.33 11.56 -10.08
N LYS A 73 20.48 11.04 -9.18
CA LYS A 73 19.34 10.17 -9.54
C LYS A 73 18.00 10.78 -9.14
N ALA A 74 17.86 12.10 -9.18
CA ALA A 74 16.60 12.80 -8.88
C ALA A 74 15.36 12.27 -9.63
N PRO A 75 15.42 11.92 -10.94
CA PRO A 75 14.29 11.32 -11.64
C PRO A 75 13.87 9.95 -11.05
N VAL A 76 14.84 9.15 -10.63
CA VAL A 76 14.58 7.84 -10.00
C VAL A 76 13.99 8.05 -8.60
N ALA A 77 14.52 8.99 -7.82
CA ALA A 77 13.96 9.36 -6.52
C ALA A 77 12.48 9.75 -6.63
N PHE A 78 12.13 10.54 -7.64
CA PHE A 78 10.76 10.97 -7.89
C PHE A 78 9.84 9.80 -8.27
N VAL A 79 10.28 8.93 -9.19
CA VAL A 79 9.56 7.71 -9.57
C VAL A 79 9.28 6.83 -8.35
N VAL A 80 10.31 6.53 -7.55
CA VAL A 80 10.18 5.66 -6.38
C VAL A 80 9.25 6.28 -5.32
N ALA A 81 9.35 7.60 -5.09
CA ALA A 81 8.48 8.30 -4.15
C ALA A 81 7.01 8.29 -4.59
N LEU A 82 6.74 8.54 -5.88
CA LEU A 82 5.39 8.52 -6.42
C LEU A 82 4.79 7.11 -6.40
N SER A 83 5.59 6.09 -6.76
CA SER A 83 5.17 4.70 -6.69
C SER A 83 4.89 4.27 -5.26
N LEU A 84 5.72 4.67 -4.29
CA LEU A 84 5.47 4.38 -2.88
C LEU A 84 4.16 5.00 -2.39
N LEU A 85 3.84 6.23 -2.81
CA LEU A 85 2.59 6.89 -2.45
C LEU A 85 1.40 6.09 -2.95
N ALA A 86 1.41 5.73 -4.23
CA ALA A 86 0.35 4.95 -4.87
C ALA A 86 0.23 3.55 -4.25
N THR A 87 1.35 2.87 -4.00
CA THR A 87 1.40 1.57 -3.32
C THR A 87 0.77 1.63 -1.93
N VAL A 88 1.13 2.62 -1.10
CA VAL A 88 0.57 2.76 0.25
C VAL A 88 -0.94 3.01 0.20
N ILE A 89 -1.40 3.85 -0.72
CA ILE A 89 -2.83 4.12 -0.90
C ILE A 89 -3.60 2.84 -1.22
N ILE A 90 -3.14 2.11 -2.25
CA ILE A 90 -3.79 0.88 -2.69
C ILE A 90 -3.70 -0.21 -1.61
N ALA A 91 -2.55 -0.36 -0.96
CA ALA A 91 -2.37 -1.35 0.08
C ALA A 91 -3.33 -1.15 1.27
N LYS A 92 -3.49 0.08 1.76
CA LYS A 92 -4.40 0.34 2.88
C LYS A 92 -5.87 0.19 2.49
N VAL A 93 -6.24 0.57 1.26
CA VAL A 93 -7.60 0.35 0.73
C VAL A 93 -7.89 -1.15 0.63
N ILE A 94 -6.99 -1.95 0.04
CA ILE A 94 -7.13 -3.40 -0.08
C ILE A 94 -7.16 -4.07 1.29
N GLY A 95 -6.25 -3.66 2.19
CA GLY A 95 -6.21 -4.13 3.57
C GLY A 95 -7.50 -3.84 4.33
N GLY A 96 -8.18 -2.73 4.05
CA GLY A 96 -9.45 -2.38 4.68
C GLY A 96 -10.65 -3.14 4.08
N ILE A 97 -10.63 -3.37 2.77
CA ILE A 97 -11.73 -4.03 2.05
C ILE A 97 -11.73 -5.55 2.24
N LEU A 98 -10.56 -6.18 2.23
CA LEU A 98 -10.45 -7.65 2.27
C LEU A 98 -11.14 -8.29 3.48
N PRO A 99 -10.97 -7.80 4.73
CA PRO A 99 -11.68 -8.33 5.88
C PRO A 99 -13.20 -8.18 5.81
N LEU A 100 -13.68 -7.05 5.27
CA LEU A 100 -15.12 -6.81 5.07
C LEU A 100 -15.67 -7.77 4.01
N PHE A 101 -14.94 -7.97 2.91
CA PHE A 101 -15.31 -8.91 1.87
C PHE A 101 -15.32 -10.36 2.40
N ALA A 102 -14.31 -10.78 3.16
CA ALA A 102 -14.25 -12.09 3.80
C ALA A 102 -15.49 -12.33 4.70
N LYS A 103 -15.85 -11.33 5.51
CA LYS A 103 -17.07 -11.39 6.35
C LYS A 103 -18.35 -11.49 5.52
N LEU A 104 -18.41 -10.81 4.37
CA LEU A 104 -19.57 -10.86 3.45
C LEU A 104 -19.79 -12.27 2.91
N ILE A 105 -18.71 -12.97 2.53
CA ILE A 105 -18.76 -14.35 2.02
C ILE A 105 -18.76 -15.41 3.13
N ARG A 106 -18.87 -14.99 4.41
CA ARG A 106 -18.90 -15.85 5.61
C ARG A 106 -17.62 -16.68 5.84
N THR A 107 -16.47 -16.15 5.42
CA THR A 107 -15.14 -16.72 5.71
C THR A 107 -14.47 -15.95 6.84
N ASP A 108 -13.59 -16.61 7.61
CA ASP A 108 -12.80 -15.96 8.66
C ASP A 108 -11.87 -14.89 8.07
N PRO A 109 -12.08 -13.60 8.41
CA PRO A 109 -11.24 -12.50 7.94
C PRO A 109 -9.75 -12.65 8.33
N ALA A 110 -9.45 -13.25 9.49
CA ALA A 110 -8.08 -13.37 9.97
C ALA A 110 -7.26 -14.37 9.15
N ILE A 111 -7.88 -15.48 8.74
CA ILE A 111 -7.24 -16.52 7.93
C ILE A 111 -7.04 -16.02 6.48
N MET A 112 -8.06 -15.35 5.93
CA MET A 112 -8.03 -14.93 4.54
C MET A 112 -7.14 -13.70 4.32
N ALA A 113 -7.19 -12.70 5.20
CA ALA A 113 -6.58 -11.42 4.90
C ALA A 113 -5.04 -11.49 4.85
N ALA A 114 -4.38 -12.21 5.77
CA ALA A 114 -2.92 -12.14 5.90
C ALA A 114 -2.15 -12.59 4.63
N PRO A 115 -2.42 -13.75 4.00
CA PRO A 115 -1.68 -14.20 2.82
C PRO A 115 -2.11 -13.48 1.52
N LEU A 116 -3.39 -13.10 1.43
CA LEU A 116 -3.93 -12.45 0.25
C LEU A 116 -3.50 -10.99 0.14
N ILE A 117 -3.38 -10.27 1.26
CA ILE A 117 -2.94 -8.87 1.26
C ILE A 117 -1.56 -8.75 0.63
N THR A 118 -0.58 -9.50 1.15
CA THR A 118 0.81 -9.38 0.67
C THR A 118 0.92 -9.77 -0.81
N THR A 119 0.30 -10.88 -1.22
CA THR A 119 0.32 -11.33 -2.62
C THR A 119 -0.29 -10.30 -3.58
N ILE A 120 -1.45 -9.75 -3.24
CA ILE A 120 -2.15 -8.77 -4.10
C ILE A 120 -1.35 -7.45 -4.13
N VAL A 121 -0.89 -6.99 -2.97
CA VAL A 121 -0.13 -5.74 -2.87
C VAL A 121 1.21 -5.84 -3.59
N ASP A 122 1.89 -6.98 -3.54
CA ASP A 122 3.15 -7.20 -4.27
C ASP A 122 2.93 -7.06 -5.79
N ALA A 123 1.93 -7.77 -6.32
CA ALA A 123 1.61 -7.72 -7.74
C ALA A 123 1.25 -6.29 -8.19
N LEU A 124 0.36 -5.62 -7.46
CA LEU A 124 -0.07 -4.26 -7.80
C LEU A 124 1.05 -3.24 -7.66
N SER A 125 1.88 -3.36 -6.62
CA SER A 125 3.02 -2.46 -6.40
C SER A 125 4.02 -2.54 -7.54
N LEU A 126 4.31 -3.73 -8.04
CA LEU A 126 5.18 -3.91 -9.19
C LEU A 126 4.59 -3.31 -10.47
N VAL A 127 3.30 -3.54 -10.74
CA VAL A 127 2.60 -2.97 -11.90
C VAL A 127 2.63 -1.44 -11.85
N ILE A 128 2.33 -0.84 -10.69
CA ILE A 128 2.37 0.61 -10.48
C ILE A 128 3.79 1.14 -10.66
N TYR A 129 4.77 0.48 -10.03
CA TYR A 129 6.15 0.93 -10.05
C TYR A 129 6.74 0.93 -11.45
N PHE A 130 6.61 -0.19 -12.17
CA PHE A 130 7.10 -0.27 -13.54
C PHE A 130 6.28 0.57 -14.51
N GLY A 131 4.97 0.72 -14.30
CA GLY A 131 4.13 1.63 -15.10
C GLY A 131 4.57 3.10 -14.99
N ILE A 132 4.81 3.58 -13.76
CA ILE A 132 5.32 4.94 -13.52
C ILE A 132 6.74 5.09 -14.05
N ALA A 133 7.61 4.10 -13.82
CA ALA A 133 8.99 4.13 -14.29
C ALA A 133 9.06 4.18 -15.83
N SER A 134 8.28 3.37 -16.53
CA SER A 134 8.22 3.37 -18.00
C SER A 134 7.70 4.71 -18.54
N SER A 135 6.65 5.26 -17.91
CA SER A 135 6.08 6.56 -18.32
C SER A 135 7.05 7.73 -18.12
N LEU A 136 7.72 7.82 -16.96
CA LEU A 136 8.54 8.98 -16.60
C LEU A 136 10.00 8.86 -17.04
N LEU A 137 10.58 7.66 -17.04
CA LEU A 137 11.97 7.43 -17.45
C LEU A 137 12.09 6.99 -18.91
N LYS A 138 10.96 6.80 -19.61
CA LYS A 138 10.90 6.37 -21.01
C LYS A 138 11.71 5.10 -21.27
N ILE A 139 11.54 4.12 -20.37
CA ILE A 139 12.15 2.79 -20.42
C ILE A 139 11.14 1.72 -20.77
#